data_AF-A0A0G0LH54-F1
#
_entry.id   AF-A0A0G0LH54-F1
#
_cell.length_a   1.000
_cell.length_b   1.000
_cell.length_c   1.000
_cell.angle_alpha   90.00
_cell.angle_beta   90.00
_cell.angle_gamma   90.00
#
_symmetry.space_group_name_H-M   'P 1'
#
loop_
_entity.id
_entity.type
_entity.pdbx_description
1 polymer ?
#
loop_
_entity_poly.entity_id
_entity_poly.type
_entity_poly.pdbx_seq_one_letter_code
_entity_poly.pdbx_strand_id
1 'polypeptide(L)'
;MANEEVLQSKTGKNVCERCGAEVERRTISQWVVKITDYADRLIEGLEKTDFIDKVKAAQINWIGKSEGARVKFKIKNYDEELEVFTTRPDTLFGATFMVVAKEWAGKNGVRLKIMF
;
A
#
# COMPACT_ATOMS: atom_id res chain seq x y z
N MET A 1 4.10 -9.18 14.28
CA MET A 1 4.20 -10.09 13.13
C MET A 1 4.48 -9.22 11.93
N ALA A 2 5.56 -9.48 11.22
CA ALA A 2 5.90 -8.76 10.00
C ALA A 2 4.95 -9.17 8.87
N ASN A 3 4.81 -8.35 7.82
CA ASN A 3 3.94 -8.67 6.69
C ASN A 3 4.33 -9.98 5.99
N GLU A 4 5.61 -10.34 6.02
CA GLU A 4 6.18 -11.55 5.41
C GLU A 4 5.78 -12.84 6.15
N GLU A 5 5.39 -12.75 7.42
CA GLU A 5 5.01 -13.89 8.27
C GLU A 5 3.50 -14.23 8.18
N VAL A 6 2.76 -13.52 7.32
CA VAL A 6 1.30 -13.67 7.15
C VAL A 6 0.99 -14.35 5.82
N LEU A 7 0.34 -15.52 5.86
CA LEU A 7 -0.05 -16.30 4.68
C LEU A 7 -1.57 -16.30 4.49
N GLN A 8 -2.02 -16.52 3.26
CA GLN A 8 -3.44 -16.72 2.96
C GLN A 8 -3.80 -18.21 2.99
N SER A 9 -4.80 -18.58 3.81
CA SER A 9 -5.30 -19.95 3.89
C SER A 9 -6.17 -20.33 2.68
N LYS A 10 -6.41 -21.63 2.49
CA LYS A 10 -7.34 -22.16 1.47
C LYS A 10 -8.79 -21.66 1.63
N THR A 11 -9.14 -21.13 2.80
CA THR A 11 -10.45 -20.55 3.10
C THR A 11 -10.47 -19.02 2.98
N GLY A 12 -9.40 -18.41 2.47
CA GLY A 12 -9.28 -16.98 2.23
C GLY A 12 -8.93 -16.14 3.46
N LYS A 13 -8.66 -16.77 4.61
CA LYS A 13 -8.30 -16.09 5.86
C LYS A 13 -6.79 -15.88 5.97
N ASN A 14 -6.39 -14.78 6.61
CA ASN A 14 -4.98 -14.54 6.92
C ASN A 14 -4.58 -15.37 8.15
N VAL A 15 -3.51 -16.14 8.02
CA VAL A 15 -3.01 -17.07 9.05
C VAL A 15 -1.51 -16.87 9.29
N CYS A 16 -1.08 -17.18 10.52
CA CYS A 16 0.32 -17.18 10.90
C CYS A 16 1.09 -18.28 10.17
N GLU A 17 2.25 -17.97 9.59
CA GLU A 17 3.09 -18.94 8.88
C GLU A 17 3.50 -20.15 9.73
N ARG A 18 3.65 -19.95 11.06
CA ARG A 18 4.23 -20.96 11.95
C ARG A 18 3.19 -21.85 12.62
N CYS A 19 2.10 -21.27 13.11
CA CYS A 19 1.10 -21.99 13.90
C CYS A 19 -0.27 -22.12 13.20
N GLY A 20 -0.47 -21.47 12.04
CA GLY A 20 -1.73 -21.51 11.30
C GLY A 20 -2.91 -20.81 11.99
N ALA A 21 -2.68 -20.14 13.12
CA ALA A 21 -3.72 -19.37 13.82
C ALA A 21 -4.15 -18.15 13.00
N GLU A 22 -5.41 -17.77 13.13
CA GLU A 22 -5.99 -16.61 12.44
C GLU A 22 -5.36 -15.30 12.92
N VAL A 23 -4.95 -14.45 11.97
CA VAL A 23 -4.29 -13.17 12.24
C VAL A 23 -5.32 -12.04 12.21
N GLU A 24 -5.34 -11.24 13.27
CA GLU A 24 -6.16 -10.04 13.37
C GLU A 24 -5.32 -8.75 13.28
N ARG A 25 -5.95 -7.67 12.79
CA ARG A 25 -5.32 -6.34 12.74
C ARG A 25 -5.53 -5.61 14.06
N ARG A 26 -4.45 -5.21 14.71
CA ARG A 26 -4.46 -4.38 15.93
C ARG A 26 -3.62 -3.12 15.73
N THR A 27 -4.05 -2.01 16.33
CA THR A 27 -3.27 -0.76 16.34
C THR A 27 -2.37 -0.75 17.58
N ILE A 28 -1.07 -0.95 17.40
CA ILE A 28 -0.10 -1.06 18.48
C ILE A 28 1.18 -0.34 18.06
N SER A 29 1.84 0.37 18.98
CA SER A 29 3.17 0.94 18.74
C SER A 29 4.21 -0.18 18.62
N GLN A 30 4.84 -0.28 17.45
CA GLN A 30 5.90 -1.25 17.16
C GLN A 30 7.10 -0.54 16.53
N TRP A 31 8.28 -1.12 16.73
CA TRP A 31 9.48 -0.69 16.04
C TRP A 31 9.43 -1.14 14.59
N VAL A 32 9.65 -0.21 13.67
CA VAL A 32 9.65 -0.49 12.23
C VAL A 32 10.98 0.00 11.67
N VAL A 33 11.68 -0.88 10.95
CA VAL A 33 12.88 -0.53 10.20
C VAL A 33 12.46 0.21 8.93
N LYS A 34 13.16 1.29 8.57
CA LYS A 34 12.92 2.04 7.33
C LYS A 34 13.46 1.32 6.09
N ILE A 35 13.06 0.07 5.90
CA ILE A 35 13.49 -0.76 4.76
C ILE A 35 13.06 -0.16 3.42
N THR A 36 11.96 0.58 3.40
CA THR A 36 11.44 1.29 2.22
C THR A 36 12.43 2.30 1.64
N ASP A 37 13.25 2.93 2.48
CA ASP A 37 14.27 3.91 2.03
C ASP A 37 15.41 3.22 1.24
N TYR A 38 15.52 1.90 1.36
CA TYR A 38 16.52 1.07 0.68
C TYR A 38 15.94 0.30 -0.51
N ALA A 39 14.68 0.51 -0.88
CA ALA A 39 14.01 -0.23 -1.95
C ALA A 39 14.82 -0.23 -3.26
N ASP A 40 15.35 0.93 -3.66
CA ASP A 40 16.15 1.06 -4.89
C ASP A 40 17.45 0.26 -4.82
N ARG A 41 18.15 0.36 -3.68
CA ARG A 41 19.39 -0.39 -3.44
C ARG A 41 19.16 -1.90 -3.41
N LEU A 42 18.01 -2.34 -2.89
CA LEU A 42 17.64 -3.76 -2.88
C LEU A 42 17.39 -4.27 -4.29
N ILE A 43 16.67 -3.50 -5.12
CA ILE A 43 16.42 -3.86 -6.53
C ILE A 43 17.73 -3.90 -7.33
N GLU A 44 18.53 -2.85 -7.26
CA GLU A 44 19.85 -2.79 -7.93
C GLU A 44 20.81 -3.87 -7.41
N GLY A 45 20.72 -4.20 -6.13
CA GLY A 45 21.50 -5.26 -5.50
C GLY A 45 21.18 -6.64 -6.09
N LEU A 46 19.90 -6.92 -6.40
CA LEU A 46 19.47 -8.19 -6.98
C LEU A 46 20.12 -8.47 -8.34
N GLU A 47 20.41 -7.45 -9.14
CA GLU A 47 21.08 -7.61 -10.44
C GLU A 47 22.49 -8.23 -10.29
N LYS A 48 23.17 -7.92 -9.19
CA LYS A 48 24.55 -8.37 -8.90
C LYS A 48 24.62 -9.75 -8.24
N THR A 49 23.47 -10.38 -7.99
CA THR A 49 23.41 -11.70 -7.33
C THR A 49 23.27 -12.83 -8.35
N ASP A 50 23.78 -14.01 -7.99
CA ASP A 50 23.63 -15.24 -8.79
C ASP A 50 22.29 -15.96 -8.57
N PHE A 51 21.27 -15.26 -8.05
CA PHE A 51 19.95 -15.86 -7.86
C PHE A 51 19.28 -16.21 -9.19
N ILE A 52 18.48 -17.28 -9.17
CA ILE A 52 17.61 -17.63 -10.30
C ILE A 52 16.58 -16.53 -10.57
N ASP A 53 16.23 -16.33 -11.84
CA ASP A 53 15.36 -15.24 -12.28
C ASP A 53 14.00 -15.25 -11.58
N LYS A 54 13.46 -16.43 -11.29
CA LYS A 54 12.20 -16.58 -10.55
C LYS A 54 12.25 -15.95 -9.16
N VAL A 55 13.38 -16.08 -8.45
CA VAL A 55 13.56 -15.52 -7.10
C VAL A 55 13.74 -14.01 -7.20
N LYS A 56 14.54 -13.52 -8.15
CA LYS A 56 14.69 -12.09 -8.41
C LYS A 56 13.35 -11.42 -8.74
N ALA A 57 12.57 -12.02 -9.63
CA ALA A 57 11.24 -11.52 -10.00
C ALA A 57 10.27 -11.51 -8.82
N ALA A 58 10.27 -12.55 -7.98
CA ALA A 58 9.43 -12.58 -6.78
C ALA A 58 9.76 -11.44 -5.80
N GLN A 59 11.05 -11.16 -5.58
CA GLN A 59 11.52 -10.07 -4.73
C GLN A 59 11.16 -8.69 -5.31
N ILE A 60 11.37 -8.47 -6.61
CA ILE A 60 11.01 -7.22 -7.28
C ILE A 60 9.50 -6.98 -7.17
N ASN A 61 8.68 -8.00 -7.40
CA ASN A 61 7.22 -7.91 -7.26
C ASN A 61 6.77 -7.66 -5.82
N TRP A 62 7.48 -8.23 -4.83
CA TRP A 62 7.21 -7.99 -3.41
C TRP A 62 7.53 -6.56 -2.98
N ILE A 63 8.66 -6.01 -3.47
CA ILE A 63 9.02 -4.60 -3.25
C ILE A 63 7.99 -3.68 -3.94
N GLY A 64 7.51 -4.05 -5.13
CA GLY A 64 6.36 -3.42 -5.76
C GLY A 64 6.55 -1.93 -6.09
N LYS A 65 7.79 -1.52 -6.41
CA LYS A 65 8.11 -0.12 -6.72
C LYS A 65 7.24 0.35 -7.90
N SER A 66 6.48 1.41 -7.65
CA SER A 66 5.59 2.01 -8.63
C SER A 66 5.90 3.49 -8.75
N GLU A 67 6.07 3.97 -9.97
CA GLU A 67 6.18 5.41 -10.25
C GLU A 67 4.80 5.97 -10.59
N GLY A 68 4.54 7.20 -10.15
CA GLY A 68 3.23 7.82 -10.32
C GLY A 68 3.25 9.30 -9.96
N ALA A 69 2.09 9.92 -10.03
CA ALA A 69 1.90 11.32 -9.71
C ALA A 69 1.04 11.50 -8.46
N ARG A 70 1.33 12.55 -7.70
CA ARG A 70 0.43 13.06 -6.66
C ARG A 70 -0.35 14.25 -7.21
N VAL A 71 -1.67 14.19 -7.11
CA VAL A 71 -2.59 15.22 -7.58
C VAL A 71 -3.39 15.75 -6.41
N LYS A 72 -3.50 17.08 -6.30
CA LYS A 72 -4.27 17.74 -5.26
C LYS A 72 -5.60 18.22 -5.81
N PHE A 73 -6.69 17.80 -5.18
CA PHE A 73 -8.05 18.19 -5.51
C PHE A 73 -8.63 19.10 -4.44
N LYS A 74 -9.12 20.27 -4.84
CA LYS A 74 -9.83 21.17 -3.92
C LYS A 74 -11.20 20.62 -3.61
N ILE A 75 -11.56 20.60 -2.34
CA ILE A 75 -12.88 20.15 -1.89
C ILE A 75 -13.80 21.37 -1.83
N LYS A 76 -14.96 21.26 -2.48
CA LYS A 76 -15.94 22.36 -2.46
C LYS A 76 -16.41 22.61 -1.02
N ASN A 77 -16.31 23.87 -0.57
CA ASN A 77 -16.68 24.35 0.77
C ASN A 77 -15.77 23.91 1.93
N TYR A 78 -14.56 23.40 1.63
CA TYR A 78 -13.54 23.13 2.62
C TYR A 78 -12.23 23.79 2.18
N ASP A 79 -11.42 24.23 3.15
CA ASP A 79 -10.09 24.79 2.88
C ASP A 79 -9.03 23.70 2.67
N GLU A 80 -9.42 22.45 2.90
CA GLU A 80 -8.55 21.30 2.75
C GLU A 80 -8.51 20.78 1.30
N GLU A 81 -7.34 20.25 0.93
CA GLU A 81 -7.11 19.61 -0.35
C GLU A 81 -6.99 18.09 -0.17
N LEU A 82 -7.61 17.33 -1.07
CA LEU A 82 -7.45 15.88 -1.15
C LEU A 82 -6.26 15.56 -2.05
N GLU A 83 -5.17 15.05 -1.48
CA GLU A 83 -4.02 14.54 -2.23
C GLU A 83 -4.23 13.06 -2.57
N VAL A 84 -4.18 12.73 -3.86
CA VAL A 84 -4.34 11.37 -4.39
C VAL A 84 -3.08 10.94 -5.13
N PHE A 85 -2.64 9.70 -4.94
CA PHE A 85 -1.58 9.08 -5.73
C PHE A 85 -2.17 8.21 -6.85
N THR A 86 -1.64 8.32 -8.07
CA THR A 86 -1.99 7.44 -9.19
C THR A 86 -0.76 7.08 -10.01
N THR A 87 -0.66 5.82 -10.44
CA THR A 87 0.34 5.37 -11.43
C THR A 87 -0.10 5.68 -12.86
N ARG A 88 -1.33 6.16 -13.07
CA ARG A 88 -1.92 6.51 -14.37
C ARG A 88 -2.44 7.96 -14.40
N PRO A 89 -1.54 8.96 -14.39
CA PRO A 89 -1.92 10.38 -14.43
C PRO A 89 -2.61 10.78 -15.74
N ASP A 90 -2.38 10.05 -16.83
CA ASP A 90 -3.06 10.20 -18.12
C ASP A 90 -4.59 10.08 -18.01
N THR A 91 -5.08 9.27 -17.08
CA THR A 91 -6.52 9.02 -16.91
C THR A 91 -7.26 10.04 -16.05
N LEU A 92 -6.57 11.06 -15.56
CA LEU A 92 -7.13 11.99 -14.58
C LEU A 92 -8.40 12.69 -15.08
N PHE A 93 -8.43 13.06 -16.36
CA PHE A 93 -9.58 13.73 -16.97
C PHE A 93 -10.82 12.83 -17.14
N GLY A 94 -10.66 11.51 -17.00
CA GLY A 94 -11.76 10.54 -17.03
C GLY A 94 -12.31 10.17 -15.64
N ALA A 95 -11.74 10.70 -14.55
CA ALA A 95 -12.17 10.37 -13.20
C ALA A 95 -13.54 11.00 -12.89
N THR A 96 -14.56 10.16 -12.69
CA THR A 96 -15.95 10.59 -12.44
C THR A 96 -16.34 10.63 -10.96
N PHE A 97 -15.63 9.91 -10.11
CA PHE A 97 -15.81 9.92 -8.65
C PHE A 97 -14.48 9.59 -7.94
N MET A 98 -14.44 9.84 -6.63
CA MET A 98 -13.30 9.49 -5.78
C MET A 98 -13.77 8.62 -4.62
N VAL A 99 -12.97 7.62 -4.27
CA VAL A 99 -13.19 6.73 -3.13
C VAL A 99 -12.15 7.06 -2.07
N VAL A 100 -12.60 7.24 -0.84
CA VAL A 100 -11.75 7.69 0.26
C VAL A 100 -11.90 6.72 1.43
N ALA A 101 -10.78 6.37 2.05
CA ALA A 101 -10.77 5.45 3.18
C ALA A 101 -11.39 6.09 4.44
N LYS A 102 -12.01 5.26 5.28
CA LYS A 102 -12.71 5.70 6.49
C LYS A 102 -11.78 6.44 7.46
N GLU A 103 -10.52 6.02 7.59
CA GLU A 103 -9.56 6.70 8.47
C GLU A 103 -9.19 8.12 8.01
N TRP A 104 -9.23 8.40 6.70
CA TRP A 104 -8.96 9.73 6.16
C TRP A 104 -10.13 10.68 6.47
N ALA A 105 -11.36 10.22 6.23
CA ALA A 105 -12.57 10.97 6.55
C ALA A 105 -12.69 11.30 8.07
N GLY A 106 -12.21 10.39 8.92
CA GLY A 106 -12.27 10.56 10.38
C GLY A 106 -11.29 11.58 10.97
N LYS A 107 -10.13 11.81 10.35
CA LYS A 107 -9.09 12.72 10.87
C LYS A 107 -9.35 14.19 10.55
N ASN A 108 -10.04 14.46 9.44
CA ASN A 108 -10.18 15.80 8.89
C ASN A 108 -11.58 16.41 9.10
N GLY A 109 -12.45 15.76 9.88
CA GLY A 109 -13.82 16.23 10.10
C GLY A 109 -14.72 16.20 8.85
N VAL A 110 -14.18 15.79 7.69
CA VAL A 110 -14.91 15.66 6.44
C VAL A 110 -15.74 14.38 6.47
N ARG A 111 -17.03 14.50 6.79
CA ARG A 111 -18.00 13.41 6.61
C ARG A 111 -18.31 13.22 5.13
N LEU A 112 -17.44 12.52 4.41
CA LEU A 112 -17.72 12.06 3.05
C LEU A 112 -18.74 10.92 3.12
N LYS A 113 -19.90 11.11 2.49
CA LYS A 113 -20.90 10.06 2.32
C LYS A 113 -20.36 9.10 1.26
N ILE A 114 -19.76 8.00 1.71
CA ILE A 114 -19.31 6.92 0.82
C ILE A 114 -20.57 6.34 0.15
N MET A 115 -20.74 6.58 -1.15
CA MET A 115 -21.75 5.89 -1.95
C MET A 115 -21.15 4.55 -2.41
N PHE A 116 -21.86 3.47 -2.09
CA PHE A 116 -21.57 2.12 -2.62
C PHE A 116 -22.10 1.99 -4.04
#